data_AF-A0A954A8S8-F1
#
_entry.id   AF-A0A954A8S8-F1
#
_cell.length_a   1.000
_cell.length_b   1.000
_cell.length_c   1.000
_cell.angle_alpha   90.00
_cell.angle_beta   90.00
_cell.angle_gamma   90.00
#
_symmetry.space_group_name_H-M   'P 1'
#
loop_
_entity.id
_entity.type
_entity.pdbx_description
1 polymer ?
#
loop_
_entity_poly.entity_id
_entity_poly.type
_entity_poly.pdbx_seq_one_letter_code
_entity_poly.pdbx_strand_id
1 'polypeptide(L)'
;MSTGPSRMAVGLAFVVVILGATGCGTAPRGSDSAAQASPRAFGADRVAAEPVRLRIAVFNVRELSTTKLRRVDDGGAGTDPQVVAAARIVQRVRPDILVVQEIDHDLSHPDRLEADARCFEESYLASGEQPIRYPHLFIAPNNTGRLSGIDLDGDGVVATAEDEGTRRYGGDCFGYGSYPGQYSMAVLSRLPFDDHRVRTFQMFRWKDLPGHHIPAELSSEARDGMRLSSKSHWDLPVRVGDRSIHLFVSHPTPPVFDGPEDLNGRRNFDVILFWL
;
A
#
# COMPACT_ATOMS: atom_id res chain seq x y z
N MET A 1 11.41 -4.63 -41.93
CA MET A 1 10.64 -3.59 -41.20
C MET A 1 10.99 -3.74 -39.74
N SER A 2 11.68 -2.75 -39.17
CA SER A 2 12.21 -2.75 -37.81
C SER A 2 11.14 -2.23 -36.84
N THR A 3 10.79 -3.01 -35.82
CA THR A 3 9.91 -2.59 -34.72
C THR A 3 10.78 -2.22 -33.52
N GLY A 4 10.90 -0.92 -33.25
CA GLY A 4 11.63 -0.40 -32.10
C GLY A 4 10.90 -0.63 -30.76
N PRO A 5 11.60 -0.50 -29.62
CA PRO A 5 11.02 -0.76 -28.31
C PRO A 5 10.05 0.34 -27.88
N SER A 6 8.84 -0.07 -27.50
CA SER A 6 7.84 0.78 -26.85
C SER A 6 8.40 1.38 -25.56
N ARG A 7 8.43 2.72 -25.50
CA ARG A 7 8.73 3.46 -24.27
C ARG A 7 7.55 3.32 -23.31
N MET A 8 7.73 2.55 -22.23
CA MET A 8 6.78 2.45 -21.12
C MET A 8 6.80 3.75 -20.30
N ALA A 9 5.63 4.33 -20.07
CA ALA A 9 5.47 5.48 -19.18
C ALA A 9 5.58 5.03 -17.72
N VAL A 10 6.55 5.58 -16.99
CA VAL A 10 6.63 5.45 -15.53
C VAL A 10 5.73 6.53 -14.92
N GLY A 11 4.58 6.14 -14.39
CA GLY A 11 3.70 7.04 -13.65
C GLY A 11 4.21 7.22 -12.21
N LEU A 12 4.74 8.39 -11.88
CA LEU A 12 5.13 8.76 -10.52
C LEU A 12 4.12 9.76 -9.98
N ALA A 13 3.32 9.36 -8.99
CA ALA A 13 2.44 10.27 -8.27
C ALA A 13 3.16 10.77 -7.02
N PHE A 14 3.42 12.08 -6.96
CA PHE A 14 3.87 12.75 -5.74
C PHE A 14 2.67 13.30 -4.99
N VAL A 15 2.42 12.82 -3.78
CA VAL A 15 1.49 13.47 -2.86
C VAL A 15 2.32 14.24 -1.84
N VAL A 16 2.43 15.56 -2.04
CA VAL A 16 3.01 16.46 -1.03
C VAL A 16 1.88 16.89 -0.09
N VAL A 17 1.76 16.23 1.06
CA VAL A 17 0.85 16.69 2.12
C VAL A 17 1.60 17.69 3.00
N ILE A 18 1.30 18.99 2.84
CA ILE A 18 1.73 20.02 3.80
C ILE A 18 0.64 20.10 4.87
N LEU A 19 0.89 19.50 6.04
CA LEU A 19 0.01 19.66 7.20
C LEU A 19 0.29 21.02 7.85
N GLY A 20 -0.51 22.03 7.51
CA GLY A 20 -0.57 23.29 8.23
C GLY A 20 -1.37 23.12 9.53
N ALA A 21 -0.72 23.27 10.68
CA ALA A 21 -1.42 23.27 11.96
C ALA A 21 -2.14 24.61 12.18
N THR A 22 -3.43 24.70 11.85
CA THR A 22 -4.28 25.83 12.27
C THR A 22 -4.75 25.61 13.71
N GLY A 23 -4.18 26.39 14.63
CA GLY A 23 -4.68 26.48 16.00
C GLY A 23 -6.05 27.17 16.02
N CYS A 24 -7.05 26.48 16.55
CA CYS A 24 -8.38 27.04 16.79
C CYS A 24 -8.34 27.99 17.99
N GLY A 25 -8.69 29.26 17.78
CA GLY A 25 -8.88 30.25 18.84
C GLY A 25 -10.14 31.06 18.56
N THR A 26 -11.25 30.68 19.18
CA THR A 26 -12.52 31.44 19.15
C THR A 26 -12.67 32.25 20.43
N ALA A 27 -12.85 33.57 20.31
CA ALA A 27 -13.64 34.45 21.18
C ALA A 27 -13.65 35.87 20.58
N PRO A 28 -14.77 36.63 20.57
CA PRO A 28 -15.22 37.26 21.83
C PRO A 28 -16.73 37.61 21.96
N ARG A 29 -17.18 37.90 23.21
CA ARG A 29 -17.84 39.15 23.68
C ARG A 29 -18.48 38.97 25.08
N GLY A 30 -17.93 39.65 26.10
CA GLY A 30 -18.62 40.64 26.97
C GLY A 30 -19.12 40.02 28.31
N SER A 31 -19.07 40.61 29.50
CA SER A 31 -18.69 41.94 30.02
C SER A 31 -18.43 41.85 31.55
N ASP A 32 -17.70 42.85 32.06
CA ASP A 32 -17.68 43.44 33.41
C ASP A 32 -16.86 42.91 34.61
N SER A 33 -16.22 43.94 35.21
CA SER A 33 -15.78 44.17 36.59
C SER A 33 -14.30 43.93 36.95
N ALA A 34 -13.74 45.00 37.53
CA ALA A 34 -12.35 45.26 37.81
C ALA A 34 -11.84 44.58 39.09
N ALA A 35 -10.64 44.01 38.98
CA ALA A 35 -9.68 43.89 40.07
C ALA A 35 -8.27 44.03 39.48
N GLN A 36 -7.52 45.02 39.95
CA GLN A 36 -6.14 45.27 39.56
C GLN A 36 -5.26 44.11 40.03
N ALA A 37 -4.77 43.33 39.07
CA ALA A 37 -3.62 42.46 39.25
C ALA A 37 -2.62 42.79 38.13
N SER A 38 -1.38 43.09 38.51
CA SER A 38 -0.27 43.39 37.58
C SER A 38 -0.20 42.34 36.47
N PRO A 39 -0.07 42.72 35.19
CA PRO A 39 0.10 41.74 34.13
C PRO A 39 1.49 41.13 34.29
N ARG A 40 1.57 39.95 34.91
CA ARG A 40 2.67 39.03 34.61
C ARG A 40 2.54 38.74 33.13
N ALA A 41 3.49 39.26 32.35
CA ALA A 41 3.69 38.83 30.99
C ALA A 41 3.94 37.32 31.00
N PHE A 42 2.88 36.53 30.82
CA PHE A 42 3.01 35.19 30.30
C PHE A 42 3.38 35.37 28.83
N GLY A 43 4.67 35.59 28.60
CA GLY A 43 5.28 35.34 27.31
C GLY A 43 5.08 33.86 27.01
N ALA A 44 3.94 33.53 26.41
CA ALA A 44 3.84 32.34 25.61
C ALA A 44 4.52 32.69 24.28
N ASP A 45 5.85 32.70 24.30
CA ASP A 45 6.63 32.32 23.12
C ASP A 45 6.25 30.86 22.84
N ARG A 46 5.08 30.66 22.24
CA ARG A 46 4.90 29.52 21.37
C ARG A 46 5.78 29.83 20.18
N VAL A 47 7.05 29.45 20.29
CA VAL A 47 7.90 29.21 19.13
C VAL A 47 7.05 28.32 18.25
N ALA A 48 6.55 28.87 17.14
CA ALA A 48 5.78 28.10 16.19
C ALA A 48 6.69 26.93 15.79
N ALA A 49 6.32 25.71 16.18
CA ALA A 49 7.12 24.54 15.86
C ALA A 49 7.37 24.56 14.36
N GLU A 50 8.63 24.39 13.96
CA GLU A 50 8.95 24.40 12.54
C GLU A 50 8.08 23.38 11.81
N PRO A 51 7.51 23.75 10.65
CA PRO A 51 6.64 22.85 9.91
C PRO A 51 7.40 21.58 9.54
N VAL A 52 6.92 20.43 10.03
CA VAL A 52 7.47 19.13 9.65
C VAL A 52 7.13 18.88 8.17
N ARG A 53 8.15 18.83 7.33
CA ARG A 53 8.01 18.44 5.93
C ARG A 53 8.09 16.92 5.82
N LEU A 54 7.04 16.30 5.31
CA LEU A 54 6.97 14.87 5.06
C LEU A 54 6.83 14.60 3.55
N ARG A 55 7.67 13.72 3.00
CA ARG A 55 7.52 13.20 1.64
C ARG A 55 6.97 11.78 1.66
N ILE A 56 5.80 11.59 1.07
CA ILE A 56 5.19 10.27 0.91
C ILE A 56 5.14 9.94 -0.58
N ALA A 57 5.64 8.77 -0.96
CA ALA A 57 5.61 8.30 -2.34
C ALA A 57 4.89 6.96 -2.42
N VAL A 58 4.05 6.81 -3.44
CA VAL A 58 3.53 5.51 -3.87
C VAL A 58 4.24 5.16 -5.16
N PHE A 59 4.86 3.98 -5.21
CA PHE A 59 5.61 3.54 -6.37
C PHE A 59 5.29 2.08 -6.67
N ASN A 60 4.60 1.85 -7.78
CA ASN A 60 4.47 0.52 -8.34
C ASN A 60 5.73 0.19 -9.13
N VAL A 61 6.48 -0.79 -8.64
CA VAL A 61 7.63 -1.34 -9.33
C VAL A 61 7.21 -2.70 -9.85
N ARG A 62 6.82 -2.74 -11.12
CA ARG A 62 6.24 -3.91 -11.76
C ARG A 62 6.97 -5.20 -11.37
N GLU A 63 6.26 -6.13 -10.74
CA GLU A 63 6.75 -7.49 -10.46
C GLU A 63 8.13 -7.52 -9.76
N LEU A 64 8.21 -7.00 -8.53
CA LEU A 64 9.33 -7.22 -7.62
C LEU A 64 9.23 -8.63 -6.98
N SER A 65 9.54 -9.64 -7.79
CA SER A 65 9.55 -11.04 -7.35
C SER A 65 10.79 -11.38 -6.52
N THR A 66 10.68 -12.43 -5.70
CA THR A 66 11.81 -12.99 -4.94
C THR A 66 13.02 -13.25 -5.83
N THR A 67 12.83 -13.85 -7.01
CA THR A 67 13.93 -14.14 -7.93
C THR A 67 14.69 -12.89 -8.37
N LYS A 68 14.00 -11.77 -8.63
CA LYS A 68 14.67 -10.51 -8.99
C LYS A 68 15.38 -9.92 -7.78
N LEU A 69 14.69 -9.84 -6.64
CA LEU A 69 15.23 -9.25 -5.42
C LEU A 69 16.48 -9.98 -4.93
N ARG A 70 16.50 -11.32 -5.01
CA ARG A 70 17.66 -12.14 -4.60
C ARG A 70 18.86 -12.08 -5.55
N ARG A 71 18.80 -11.37 -6.68
CA ARG A 71 19.98 -11.11 -7.53
C ARG A 71 20.89 -10.10 -6.85
N VAL A 72 21.85 -10.59 -6.06
CA VAL A 72 22.85 -9.80 -5.35
C VAL A 72 24.26 -10.23 -5.73
N ASP A 73 25.22 -9.31 -5.64
CA ASP A 73 26.64 -9.62 -5.75
C ASP A 73 27.23 -10.17 -4.43
N ASP A 74 28.52 -10.51 -4.43
CA ASP A 74 29.23 -11.03 -3.25
C ASP A 74 29.23 -10.06 -2.06
N GLY A 75 29.01 -8.77 -2.30
CA GLY A 75 28.87 -7.73 -1.29
C GLY A 75 27.44 -7.56 -0.76
N GLY A 76 26.48 -8.33 -1.27
CA GLY A 76 25.07 -8.23 -0.94
C GLY A 76 24.33 -7.08 -1.64
N ALA A 77 24.98 -6.37 -2.57
CA ALA A 77 24.34 -5.31 -3.33
C ALA A 77 23.51 -5.90 -4.48
N GLY A 78 22.32 -5.38 -4.67
CA GLY A 78 21.37 -5.80 -5.69
C GLY A 78 21.86 -5.49 -7.09
N THR A 79 21.71 -6.44 -8.01
CA THR A 79 22.24 -6.39 -9.37
C THR A 79 21.16 -6.46 -10.46
N ASP A 80 19.90 -6.73 -10.10
CA ASP A 80 18.82 -6.74 -11.09
C ASP A 80 18.64 -5.33 -11.72
N PRO A 81 18.79 -5.17 -13.04
CA PRO A 81 18.78 -3.83 -13.66
C PRO A 81 17.48 -3.04 -13.45
N GLN A 82 16.33 -3.73 -13.41
CA GLN A 82 15.04 -3.08 -13.20
C GLN A 82 14.93 -2.57 -11.76
N VAL A 83 15.30 -3.41 -10.79
CA VAL A 83 15.22 -3.07 -9.37
C VAL A 83 16.25 -2.00 -9.00
N VAL A 84 17.47 -2.07 -9.55
CA VAL A 84 18.50 -1.02 -9.41
C VAL A 84 18.00 0.31 -9.97
N ALA A 85 17.35 0.31 -11.13
CA ALA A 85 16.80 1.53 -11.72
C ALA A 85 15.68 2.13 -10.84
N ALA A 86 14.79 1.29 -10.30
CA ALA A 86 13.75 1.71 -9.37
C ALA A 86 14.33 2.29 -8.07
N ALA A 87 15.33 1.63 -7.49
CA ALA A 87 16.02 2.10 -6.29
C ALA A 87 16.69 3.46 -6.49
N ARG A 88 17.33 3.69 -7.64
CA ARG A 88 17.93 4.99 -7.99
C ARG A 88 16.90 6.13 -8.02
N ILE A 89 15.67 5.85 -8.44
CA ILE A 89 14.58 6.85 -8.40
C ILE A 89 14.27 7.20 -6.94
N VAL A 90 14.07 6.18 -6.09
CA VAL A 90 13.77 6.37 -4.65
C VAL A 90 14.91 7.12 -3.95
N GLN A 91 16.17 6.77 -4.23
CA GLN A 91 17.37 7.39 -3.66
C GLN A 91 17.51 8.89 -4.01
N ARG A 92 17.00 9.30 -5.19
CA ARG A 92 16.96 10.70 -5.61
C ARG A 92 15.77 11.46 -5.03
N VAL A 93 14.60 10.83 -5.02
CA VAL A 93 13.36 11.42 -4.49
C VAL A 93 13.42 11.59 -2.97
N ARG A 94 14.08 10.65 -2.29
CA ARG A 94 14.23 10.58 -0.82
C ARG A 94 12.90 10.73 -0.08
N PRO A 95 11.92 9.84 -0.33
CA PRO A 95 10.69 9.85 0.45
C PRO A 95 10.98 9.49 1.90
N ASP A 96 10.21 10.05 2.82
CA ASP A 96 10.25 9.67 4.23
C ASP A 96 9.42 8.41 4.48
N ILE A 97 8.40 8.22 3.64
CA ILE A 97 7.56 7.02 3.60
C ILE A 97 7.39 6.60 2.14
N LEU A 98 7.71 5.36 1.84
CA LEU A 98 7.59 4.73 0.54
C LEU A 98 6.59 3.58 0.60
N VAL A 99 5.49 3.70 -0.14
CA VAL A 99 4.55 2.61 -0.39
C VAL A 99 4.97 1.95 -1.70
N VAL A 100 5.49 0.73 -1.64
CA VAL A 100 5.89 -0.04 -2.81
C VAL A 100 4.78 -1.03 -3.15
N GLN A 101 4.30 -0.99 -4.38
CA GLN A 101 3.34 -1.97 -4.90
C GLN A 101 4.05 -2.98 -5.80
N GLU A 102 3.42 -4.15 -5.94
CA GLU A 102 3.89 -5.30 -6.69
C GLU A 102 5.19 -5.90 -6.18
N ILE A 103 5.37 -5.88 -4.85
CA ILE A 103 6.41 -6.64 -4.18
C ILE A 103 5.83 -7.94 -3.65
N ASP A 104 6.40 -9.07 -4.04
CA ASP A 104 5.85 -10.38 -3.69
C ASP A 104 6.16 -10.77 -2.23
N HIS A 105 5.48 -11.81 -1.75
CA HIS A 105 5.91 -12.52 -0.55
C HIS A 105 6.85 -13.66 -0.92
N ASP A 106 7.88 -13.87 -0.09
CA ASP A 106 8.80 -15.00 -0.24
C ASP A 106 8.12 -16.29 0.24
N LEU A 107 7.61 -17.08 -0.71
CA LEU A 107 6.93 -18.35 -0.42
C LEU A 107 7.83 -19.42 0.20
N SER A 108 9.16 -19.29 0.09
CA SER A 108 10.07 -20.21 0.77
C SER A 108 10.10 -20.00 2.29
N HIS A 109 9.62 -18.84 2.75
CA HIS A 109 9.54 -18.48 4.16
C HIS A 109 8.18 -17.82 4.46
N PRO A 110 7.08 -18.59 4.46
CA PRO A 110 5.73 -18.03 4.62
C PRO A 110 5.51 -17.29 5.95
N ASP A 111 6.31 -17.62 6.98
CA ASP A 111 6.30 -16.94 8.28
C ASP A 111 7.05 -15.59 8.28
N ARG A 112 7.70 -15.22 7.17
CA ARG A 112 8.51 -14.01 7.01
C ARG A 112 8.05 -13.20 5.80
N LEU A 113 6.81 -12.73 5.84
CA LEU A 113 6.18 -11.95 4.77
C LEU A 113 7.05 -10.78 4.30
N GLU A 114 7.80 -10.18 5.21
CA GLU A 114 8.71 -9.06 4.96
C GLU A 114 9.95 -9.36 4.12
N ALA A 115 10.29 -10.63 3.87
CA ALA A 115 11.65 -11.02 3.51
C ALA A 115 12.12 -10.35 2.22
N ASP A 116 11.23 -10.26 1.24
CA ASP A 116 11.47 -9.59 -0.05
C ASP A 116 11.52 -8.06 0.10
N ALA A 117 10.62 -7.48 0.89
CA ALA A 117 10.65 -6.05 1.18
C ALA A 117 11.91 -5.62 1.94
N ARG A 118 12.42 -6.46 2.86
CA ARG A 118 13.71 -6.28 3.51
C ARG A 118 14.87 -6.43 2.54
N CYS A 119 14.83 -7.40 1.64
CA CYS A 119 15.84 -7.53 0.60
C CYS A 119 15.89 -6.30 -0.32
N PHE A 120 14.73 -5.74 -0.68
CA PHE A 120 14.66 -4.49 -1.45
C PHE A 120 15.30 -3.32 -0.68
N GLU A 121 14.99 -3.18 0.62
CA GLU A 121 15.60 -2.16 1.49
C GLU A 121 17.12 -2.31 1.57
N GLU A 122 17.59 -3.49 1.97
CA GLU A 122 18.99 -3.72 2.34
C GLU A 122 19.92 -3.77 1.11
N SER A 123 19.52 -4.48 0.07
CA SER A 123 20.37 -4.74 -1.10
C SER A 123 20.24 -3.68 -2.20
N TYR A 124 19.13 -2.94 -2.26
CA TYR A 124 18.92 -1.97 -3.35
C TYR A 124 18.83 -0.54 -2.84
N LEU A 125 17.99 -0.26 -1.83
CA LEU A 125 17.81 1.11 -1.34
C LEU A 125 19.00 1.58 -0.51
N ALA A 126 19.53 0.72 0.37
CA ALA A 126 20.65 0.99 1.26
C ALA A 126 22.04 0.76 0.63
N SER A 127 22.10 0.49 -0.68
CA SER A 127 23.33 0.27 -1.46
C SER A 127 23.55 1.35 -2.54
N GLY A 128 24.72 1.34 -3.18
CA GLY A 128 25.06 2.28 -4.26
C GLY A 128 25.54 3.65 -3.77
N GLU A 129 25.52 4.64 -4.66
CA GLU A 129 26.16 5.96 -4.43
C GLU A 129 25.40 6.87 -3.45
N GLN A 130 24.08 6.77 -3.40
CA GLN A 130 23.22 7.63 -2.57
C GLN A 130 22.23 6.81 -1.76
N PRO A 131 22.71 5.95 -0.84
CA PRO A 131 21.84 5.04 -0.12
C PRO A 131 20.78 5.79 0.69
N ILE A 132 19.64 5.13 0.87
CA ILE A 132 18.55 5.55 1.75
C ILE A 132 18.10 4.34 2.54
N ARG A 133 17.97 4.52 3.86
CA ARG A 133 17.57 3.46 4.79
C ARG A 133 16.18 3.72 5.36
N TYR A 134 15.41 2.64 5.51
CA TYR A 134 14.09 2.65 6.10
C TYR A 134 14.05 1.67 7.29
N PRO A 135 14.32 2.14 8.52
CA PRO A 135 14.36 1.28 9.70
C PRO A 135 13.01 0.63 10.06
N HIS A 136 11.91 1.11 9.49
CA HIS A 136 10.58 0.57 9.73
C HIS A 136 10.00 0.01 8.43
N LEU A 137 9.48 -1.20 8.50
CA LEU A 137 8.85 -1.89 7.39
C LEU A 137 7.53 -2.50 7.85
N PHE A 138 6.47 -2.23 7.11
CA PHE A 138 5.17 -2.83 7.32
C PHE A 138 4.74 -3.65 6.11
N ILE A 139 4.30 -4.87 6.39
CA ILE A 139 3.65 -5.77 5.45
C ILE A 139 2.64 -6.61 6.21
N ALA A 140 1.58 -7.05 5.52
CA ALA A 140 0.54 -7.89 6.10
C ALA A 140 -0.01 -8.86 5.04
N PRO A 141 -0.67 -9.95 5.45
CA PRO A 141 -1.36 -10.85 4.52
C PRO A 141 -2.32 -10.10 3.59
N ASN A 142 -2.36 -10.51 2.32
CA ASN A 142 -3.25 -9.97 1.29
C ASN A 142 -4.15 -11.08 0.69
N ASN A 143 -5.01 -10.77 -0.28
CA ASN A 143 -5.89 -11.76 -0.91
C ASN A 143 -5.36 -12.34 -2.23
N THR A 144 -4.25 -11.82 -2.75
CA THR A 144 -3.68 -12.28 -4.01
C THR A 144 -3.22 -13.73 -3.92
N GLY A 145 -3.66 -14.55 -4.87
CA GLY A 145 -3.31 -15.97 -4.92
C GLY A 145 -3.80 -16.77 -3.71
N ARG A 146 -4.81 -16.29 -2.98
CA ARG A 146 -5.45 -17.08 -1.91
C ARG A 146 -6.74 -17.68 -2.44
N LEU A 147 -6.75 -19.01 -2.60
CA LEU A 147 -7.95 -19.76 -3.00
C LEU A 147 -9.16 -19.38 -2.15
N SER A 148 -10.28 -19.14 -2.82
CA SER A 148 -11.56 -18.83 -2.16
C SER A 148 -12.32 -20.08 -1.72
N GLY A 149 -12.07 -21.21 -2.39
CA GLY A 149 -12.87 -22.43 -2.28
C GLY A 149 -14.21 -22.35 -3.01
N ILE A 150 -14.39 -21.33 -3.86
CA ILE A 150 -15.59 -21.04 -4.63
C ILE A 150 -15.18 -20.95 -6.12
N ASP A 151 -16.04 -21.43 -7.01
CA ASP A 151 -15.97 -21.19 -8.45
C ASP A 151 -16.35 -19.71 -8.71
N LEU A 152 -15.34 -18.84 -8.77
CA LEU A 152 -15.53 -17.40 -8.89
C LEU A 152 -15.66 -16.94 -10.33
N ASP A 153 -15.05 -17.66 -11.28
CA ASP A 153 -15.12 -17.33 -12.71
C ASP A 153 -16.26 -18.06 -13.45
N GLY A 154 -16.94 -18.99 -12.79
CA GLY A 154 -18.15 -19.65 -13.25
C GLY A 154 -17.89 -20.74 -14.29
N ASP A 155 -16.68 -21.30 -14.35
CA ASP A 155 -16.31 -22.34 -15.31
C ASP A 155 -16.81 -23.75 -14.91
N GLY A 156 -17.40 -23.88 -13.71
CA GLY A 156 -17.94 -25.11 -13.14
C GLY A 156 -16.92 -25.95 -12.37
N VAL A 157 -15.68 -25.48 -12.19
CA VAL A 157 -14.61 -26.19 -11.50
C VAL A 157 -13.98 -25.30 -10.43
N VAL A 158 -14.07 -25.73 -9.16
CA VAL A 158 -13.36 -25.05 -8.07
C VAL A 158 -11.88 -25.41 -8.09
N ALA A 159 -11.01 -24.42 -8.24
CA ALA A 159 -9.56 -24.61 -8.20
C ALA A 159 -9.07 -25.14 -6.85
N THR A 160 -8.01 -25.94 -6.90
CA THR A 160 -7.35 -26.50 -5.72
C THR A 160 -5.88 -26.07 -5.65
N ALA A 161 -5.18 -26.47 -4.59
CA ALA A 161 -3.75 -26.21 -4.48
C ALA A 161 -2.93 -26.90 -5.60
N GLU A 162 -3.45 -27.94 -6.25
CA GLU A 162 -2.79 -28.62 -7.37
C GLU A 162 -2.79 -27.76 -8.65
N ASP A 163 -3.69 -26.76 -8.73
CA ASP A 163 -3.77 -25.85 -9.87
C ASP A 163 -2.80 -24.66 -9.76
N GLU A 164 -1.98 -24.56 -8.69
CA GLU A 164 -1.08 -23.42 -8.45
C GLU A 164 -0.21 -23.11 -9.69
N GLY A 165 -0.06 -21.83 -10.00
CA GLY A 165 0.65 -21.35 -11.19
C GLY A 165 -0.22 -21.25 -12.44
N THR A 166 -1.42 -21.83 -12.46
CA THR A 166 -2.31 -21.80 -13.62
C THR A 166 -3.27 -20.61 -13.61
N ARG A 167 -3.92 -20.35 -14.76
CA ARG A 167 -4.99 -19.35 -14.86
C ARG A 167 -6.21 -19.71 -14.01
N ARG A 168 -6.58 -21.00 -13.93
CA ARG A 168 -7.70 -21.50 -13.12
C ARG A 168 -7.51 -21.16 -11.65
N TYR A 169 -6.33 -21.44 -11.12
CA TYR A 169 -5.99 -21.08 -9.75
C TYR A 169 -6.18 -19.59 -9.48
N GLY A 170 -5.68 -18.73 -10.37
CA GLY A 170 -5.87 -17.29 -10.24
C GLY A 170 -7.34 -16.85 -10.34
N GLY A 171 -8.14 -17.52 -11.18
CA GLY A 171 -9.57 -17.25 -11.37
C GLY A 171 -10.38 -17.40 -10.09
N ASP A 172 -10.07 -18.43 -9.28
CA ASP A 172 -10.79 -18.75 -8.04
C ASP A 172 -10.13 -18.22 -6.76
N CYS A 173 -9.09 -17.40 -6.88
CA CYS A 173 -8.51 -16.72 -5.74
C CYS A 173 -9.30 -15.46 -5.35
N PHE A 174 -9.33 -15.13 -4.05
CA PHE A 174 -9.95 -13.89 -3.58
C PHE A 174 -9.39 -12.64 -4.26
N GLY A 175 -8.11 -12.65 -4.64
CA GLY A 175 -7.51 -11.75 -5.61
C GLY A 175 -6.67 -12.55 -6.60
N TYR A 176 -6.73 -12.21 -7.88
CA TYR A 176 -6.03 -12.96 -8.92
C TYR A 176 -4.51 -12.95 -8.68
N GLY A 177 -3.92 -14.14 -8.58
CA GLY A 177 -2.49 -14.36 -8.54
C GLY A 177 -2.16 -15.81 -8.82
N SER A 178 -0.99 -16.06 -9.40
CA SER A 178 -0.50 -17.41 -9.70
C SER A 178 -0.05 -18.16 -8.45
N TYR A 179 0.21 -17.46 -7.36
CA TYR A 179 0.63 -18.00 -6.06
C TYR A 179 0.34 -17.00 -4.93
N PRO A 180 0.28 -17.44 -3.66
CA PRO A 180 -0.07 -16.58 -2.54
C PRO A 180 0.90 -15.41 -2.38
N GLY A 181 0.38 -14.19 -2.20
CA GLY A 181 1.20 -13.01 -1.94
C GLY A 181 1.87 -12.41 -3.18
N GLN A 182 1.62 -12.93 -4.38
CA GLN A 182 1.98 -12.24 -5.62
C GLN A 182 1.41 -10.82 -5.62
N TYR A 183 2.12 -9.87 -6.22
CA TYR A 183 1.69 -8.49 -6.35
C TYR A 183 1.30 -7.81 -5.02
N SER A 184 1.95 -8.18 -3.90
CA SER A 184 1.67 -7.54 -2.60
C SER A 184 2.10 -6.07 -2.59
N MET A 185 1.99 -5.46 -1.43
CA MET A 185 2.41 -4.10 -1.15
C MET A 185 3.27 -4.12 0.11
N ALA A 186 4.21 -3.20 0.23
CA ALA A 186 4.94 -2.95 1.47
C ALA A 186 5.00 -1.44 1.73
N VAL A 187 5.09 -1.05 2.99
CA VAL A 187 5.38 0.34 3.38
C VAL A 187 6.72 0.38 4.10
N LEU A 188 7.67 1.11 3.54
CA LEU A 188 8.98 1.38 4.11
C LEU A 188 8.99 2.81 4.64
N SER A 189 9.42 3.00 5.88
CA SER A 189 9.30 4.30 6.56
C SER A 189 10.55 4.62 7.39
N ARG A 190 10.92 5.91 7.35
CA ARG A 190 11.93 6.49 8.26
C ARG A 190 11.36 6.80 9.64
N LEU A 191 10.03 6.72 9.77
CA LEU A 191 9.26 7.01 10.96
C LEU A 191 8.56 5.73 11.47
N PRO A 192 8.39 5.55 12.78
CA PRO A 192 7.80 4.34 13.34
C PRO A 192 6.29 4.27 13.05
N PHE A 193 5.82 3.05 12.83
CA PHE A 193 4.39 2.73 12.79
C PHE A 193 3.82 2.62 14.22
N ASP A 194 2.51 2.82 14.35
CA ASP A 194 1.77 2.46 15.57
C ASP A 194 1.08 1.11 15.36
N ASP A 195 1.84 0.04 15.54
CA ASP A 195 1.43 -1.33 15.19
C ASP A 195 0.14 -1.77 15.89
N HIS A 196 -0.14 -1.24 17.09
CA HIS A 196 -1.34 -1.55 17.86
C HIS A 196 -2.63 -0.99 17.25
N ARG A 197 -2.52 -0.04 16.32
CA ARG A 197 -3.65 0.66 15.72
C ARG A 197 -3.80 0.39 14.22
N VAL A 198 -2.99 -0.51 13.68
CA VAL A 198 -3.08 -0.94 12.29
C VAL A 198 -4.39 -1.68 12.05
N ARG A 199 -5.03 -1.38 10.92
CA ARG A 199 -6.21 -2.12 10.46
C ARG A 199 -5.96 -2.66 9.06
N THR A 200 -6.30 -3.92 8.86
CA THR A 200 -6.33 -4.55 7.54
C THR A 200 -7.77 -4.85 7.13
N PHE A 201 -8.08 -4.57 5.87
CA PHE A 201 -9.38 -4.85 5.27
C PHE A 201 -9.33 -6.08 4.36
N GLN A 202 -8.32 -6.95 4.55
CA GLN A 202 -8.17 -8.19 3.80
C GLN A 202 -9.46 -9.03 3.85
N MET A 203 -10.09 -9.17 5.02
CA MET A 203 -11.23 -10.07 5.20
C MET A 203 -12.59 -9.40 5.01
N PHE A 204 -12.64 -8.10 4.73
CA PHE A 204 -13.89 -7.36 4.54
C PHE A 204 -14.63 -7.90 3.30
N ARG A 205 -15.88 -8.34 3.46
CA ARG A 205 -16.67 -8.89 2.35
C ARG A 205 -17.19 -7.77 1.48
N TRP A 206 -17.21 -7.98 0.17
CA TRP A 206 -17.65 -6.95 -0.76
C TRP A 206 -19.13 -6.59 -0.54
N LYS A 207 -19.98 -7.59 -0.25
CA LYS A 207 -21.41 -7.37 0.00
C LYS A 207 -21.71 -6.54 1.25
N ASP A 208 -20.75 -6.44 2.17
CA ASP A 208 -20.91 -5.67 3.40
C ASP A 208 -20.62 -4.17 3.16
N LEU A 209 -20.14 -3.79 1.97
CA LEU A 209 -20.01 -2.39 1.56
C LEU A 209 -21.41 -1.84 1.19
N PRO A 210 -21.91 -0.79 1.88
CA PRO A 210 -23.18 -0.16 1.50
C PRO A 210 -23.14 0.36 0.07
N GLY A 211 -24.14 0.01 -0.74
CA GLY A 211 -24.20 0.43 -2.14
C GLY A 211 -23.15 -0.23 -3.04
N HIS A 212 -22.63 -1.40 -2.67
CA HIS A 212 -21.68 -2.15 -3.48
C HIS A 212 -22.15 -2.37 -4.93
N HIS A 213 -21.19 -2.47 -5.83
CA HIS A 213 -21.39 -2.68 -7.26
C HIS A 213 -21.14 -4.13 -7.69
N ILE A 214 -21.29 -5.10 -6.79
CA ILE A 214 -21.23 -6.53 -7.13
C ILE A 214 -22.19 -6.85 -8.30
N PRO A 215 -21.69 -7.43 -9.42
CA PRO A 215 -22.53 -7.82 -10.55
C PRO A 215 -23.60 -8.84 -10.14
N ALA A 216 -24.82 -8.70 -10.67
CA ALA A 216 -25.93 -9.60 -10.36
C ALA A 216 -25.77 -10.98 -11.03
N GLU A 217 -24.96 -11.03 -12.08
CA GLU A 217 -24.64 -12.19 -12.91
C GLU A 217 -23.75 -13.20 -12.19
N LEU A 218 -23.02 -12.78 -11.14
CA LEU A 218 -22.24 -13.68 -10.31
C LEU A 218 -23.14 -14.68 -9.56
N SER A 219 -22.62 -15.90 -9.39
CA SER A 219 -23.27 -16.93 -8.58
C SER A 219 -23.57 -16.39 -7.16
N SER A 220 -24.63 -16.90 -6.52
CA SER A 220 -24.96 -16.47 -5.15
C SER A 220 -23.80 -16.71 -4.19
N GLU A 221 -23.07 -17.82 -4.37
CA GLU A 221 -21.90 -18.16 -3.57
C GLU A 221 -20.76 -17.15 -3.76
N ALA A 222 -20.45 -16.78 -5.00
CA ALA A 222 -19.44 -15.75 -5.28
C ALA A 222 -19.83 -14.40 -4.67
N ARG A 223 -21.09 -13.96 -4.83
CA ARG A 223 -21.58 -12.71 -4.24
C ARG A 223 -21.51 -12.71 -2.71
N ASP A 224 -21.71 -13.85 -2.08
CA ASP A 224 -21.67 -14.00 -0.62
C ASP A 224 -20.26 -14.13 -0.05
N GLY A 225 -19.36 -14.80 -0.78
CA GLY A 225 -18.01 -15.14 -0.33
C GLY A 225 -16.94 -14.12 -0.69
N MET A 226 -17.12 -13.35 -1.77
CA MET A 226 -16.08 -12.48 -2.31
C MET A 226 -15.71 -11.35 -1.35
N ARG A 227 -14.39 -11.15 -1.19
CA ARG A 227 -13.81 -10.07 -0.38
C ARG A 227 -13.70 -8.79 -1.20
N LEU A 228 -13.85 -7.62 -0.60
CA LEU A 228 -13.70 -6.35 -1.31
C LEU A 228 -12.26 -6.16 -1.80
N SER A 229 -11.29 -6.29 -0.89
CA SER A 229 -9.87 -6.08 -1.17
C SER A 229 -9.33 -7.21 -2.05
N SER A 230 -8.78 -6.90 -3.24
CA SER A 230 -8.11 -7.91 -4.08
C SER A 230 -6.68 -8.19 -3.64
N LYS A 231 -5.93 -7.14 -3.31
CA LYS A 231 -4.54 -7.24 -2.81
C LYS A 231 -4.46 -6.59 -1.42
N SER A 232 -3.44 -5.77 -1.15
CA SER A 232 -3.26 -5.08 0.14
C SER A 232 -4.21 -3.89 0.30
N HIS A 233 -4.79 -3.72 1.50
CA HIS A 233 -5.75 -2.65 1.82
C HIS A 233 -5.75 -2.34 3.32
N TRP A 234 -5.16 -1.21 3.72
CA TRP A 234 -4.76 -0.94 5.11
C TRP A 234 -5.03 0.49 5.54
N ASP A 235 -5.34 0.65 6.83
CA ASP A 235 -5.10 1.88 7.58
C ASP A 235 -3.85 1.68 8.45
N LEU A 236 -2.80 2.42 8.12
CA LEU A 236 -1.49 2.32 8.74
C LEU A 236 -1.11 3.63 9.43
N PRO A 237 -1.23 3.71 10.76
CA PRO A 237 -0.85 4.92 11.48
C PRO A 237 0.68 5.03 11.61
N VAL A 238 1.20 6.22 11.34
CA VAL A 238 2.64 6.56 11.40
C VAL A 238 2.84 7.70 12.40
N ARG A 239 3.82 7.56 13.30
CA ARG A 239 4.12 8.60 14.30
C ARG A 239 5.03 9.67 13.70
N VAL A 240 4.61 10.93 13.81
CA VAL A 240 5.33 12.13 13.35
C VAL A 240 5.47 13.05 14.56
N GLY A 241 6.61 12.94 15.26
CA GLY A 241 6.78 13.57 16.58
C GLY A 241 5.71 13.08 17.55
N ASP A 242 4.98 14.01 18.14
CA ASP A 242 3.95 13.73 19.16
C ASP A 242 2.58 13.39 18.55
N ARG A 243 2.47 13.37 17.22
CA ARG A 243 1.22 13.15 16.48
C ARG A 243 1.29 11.85 15.67
N SER A 244 0.12 11.36 15.28
CA SER A 244 0.01 10.27 14.30
C SER A 244 -0.71 10.77 13.06
N ILE A 245 -0.20 10.40 11.89
CA ILE A 245 -0.93 10.48 10.63
C ILE A 245 -1.41 9.07 10.27
N HIS A 246 -2.54 8.97 9.57
CA HIS A 246 -3.06 7.71 9.07
C HIS A 246 -2.78 7.60 7.57
N LEU A 247 -2.14 6.52 7.16
CA LEU A 247 -1.98 6.17 5.75
C LEU A 247 -3.09 5.19 5.37
N PHE A 248 -4.11 5.69 4.68
CA PHE A 248 -5.11 4.87 4.01
C PHE A 248 -4.54 4.46 2.66
N VAL A 249 -4.10 3.21 2.55
CA VAL A 249 -3.39 2.69 1.38
C VAL A 249 -4.06 1.43 0.86
N SER A 250 -4.22 1.36 -0.46
CA SER A 250 -4.80 0.21 -1.14
C SER A 250 -4.04 -0.06 -2.44
N HIS A 251 -3.85 -1.33 -2.77
CA HIS A 251 -3.46 -1.78 -4.09
C HIS A 251 -4.65 -2.54 -4.71
N PRO A 252 -5.59 -1.83 -5.37
CA PRO A 252 -6.79 -2.45 -5.91
C PRO A 252 -6.47 -3.36 -7.11
N THR A 253 -7.45 -4.19 -7.50
CA THR A 253 -7.39 -4.90 -8.78
C THR A 253 -7.29 -3.89 -9.93
N PRO A 254 -6.50 -4.11 -10.99
CA PRO A 254 -6.57 -3.26 -12.19
C PRO A 254 -7.99 -3.25 -12.74
N PRO A 255 -8.57 -2.10 -13.15
CA PRO A 255 -9.97 -2.00 -13.61
C PRO A 255 -10.15 -2.48 -15.07
N VAL A 256 -9.50 -3.59 -15.41
CA VAL A 256 -9.39 -4.16 -16.77
C VAL A 256 -9.23 -5.68 -16.67
N PHE A 257 -9.20 -6.38 -17.82
CA PHE A 257 -8.95 -7.83 -17.96
C PHE A 257 -10.11 -8.76 -17.58
N ASP A 258 -11.34 -8.32 -17.81
CA ASP A 258 -12.59 -9.02 -17.56
C ASP A 258 -13.58 -8.89 -18.74
N GLY A 259 -14.73 -9.56 -18.62
CA GLY A 259 -15.80 -9.56 -19.61
C GLY A 259 -16.80 -8.42 -19.43
N PRO A 260 -17.96 -8.48 -20.10
CA PRO A 260 -19.01 -7.46 -20.04
C PRO A 260 -19.55 -7.17 -18.63
N GLU A 261 -19.33 -8.06 -17.67
CA GLU A 261 -19.70 -7.91 -16.26
C GLU A 261 -18.93 -6.78 -15.55
N ASP A 262 -17.74 -6.41 -16.05
CA ASP A 262 -16.87 -5.36 -15.47
C ASP A 262 -16.58 -5.59 -13.97
N LEU A 263 -16.32 -6.84 -13.59
CA LEU A 263 -16.08 -7.24 -12.21
C LEU A 263 -14.91 -6.47 -11.60
N ASN A 264 -13.81 -6.34 -12.34
CA ASN A 264 -12.61 -5.66 -11.92
C ASN A 264 -12.81 -4.15 -11.86
N GLY A 265 -13.48 -3.53 -12.83
CA GLY A 265 -13.77 -2.10 -12.78
C GLY A 265 -14.67 -1.73 -11.60
N ARG A 266 -15.76 -2.48 -11.38
CA ARG A 266 -16.67 -2.29 -10.25
C ARG A 266 -15.98 -2.52 -8.90
N ARG A 267 -15.18 -3.57 -8.79
CA ARG A 267 -14.43 -3.86 -7.55
C ARG A 267 -13.35 -2.82 -7.28
N ASN A 268 -12.64 -2.37 -8.31
CA ASN A 268 -11.65 -1.30 -8.19
C ASN A 268 -12.31 0.00 -7.69
N PHE A 269 -13.42 0.38 -8.32
CA PHE A 269 -14.21 1.55 -7.94
C PHE A 269 -14.64 1.48 -6.47
N ASP A 270 -15.17 0.34 -6.03
CA ASP A 270 -15.61 0.15 -4.64
C ASP A 270 -14.48 0.15 -3.62
N VAL A 271 -13.29 -0.37 -3.97
CA VAL A 271 -12.11 -0.26 -3.11
C VAL A 271 -11.68 1.20 -2.95
N ILE A 272 -11.80 2.02 -3.99
CA ILE A 272 -11.49 3.45 -3.92
C ILE A 272 -12.55 4.19 -3.08
N LEU A 273 -13.83 3.91 -3.33
CA LEU A 273 -14.94 4.53 -2.59
C LEU A 273 -14.94 4.18 -1.10
N PHE A 274 -14.43 3.01 -0.73
CA PHE A 274 -14.32 2.60 0.68
C PHE A 274 -13.66 3.66 1.58
N TRP A 275 -12.79 4.50 1.03
CA TRP A 275 -12.06 5.53 1.76
C TRP A 275 -12.72 6.91 1.82
N LEU A 276 -13.77 7.15 1.03
CA LEU A 276 -14.41 8.47 0.88
C LEU A 276 -15.70 8.57 1.70
#